data_AF-A0A744VZT8-F1
#
_entry.id   AF-A0A744VZT8-F1
#
_cell.length_a   1.000
_cell.length_b   1.000
_cell.length_c   1.000
_cell.angle_alpha   90.00
_cell.angle_beta   90.00
_cell.angle_gamma   90.00
#
_symmetry.space_group_name_H-M   'P 1'
#
loop_
_entity.id
_entity.type
_entity.pdbx_description
1 polymer ?
#
loop_
_entity_poly.entity_id
_entity_poly.type
_entity_poly.pdbx_seq_one_letter_code
_entity_poly.pdbx_strand_id
1 'polypeptide(L)'
;SMKYSRSVIYKIDQKNKTVQQIWQYGKERGNEWFSPVTSITEYQTDKNSVFVYSATAGGAFDLSVGAFTSLPNPYLEEFKWGEKEPAVEMQIHGARGYQAMPFSLTKALTE
;
A
#
# COMPACT_ATOMS: atom_id res chain seq x y z
N SER A 1 -14.96 -15.18 -7.00
CA SER A 1 -14.02 -14.20 -7.57
C SER A 1 -12.84 -14.05 -6.61
N MET A 2 -11.60 -14.09 -7.09
CA MET A 2 -10.41 -13.82 -6.26
C MET A 2 -10.40 -12.34 -5.86
N LYS A 3 -10.12 -12.04 -4.58
CA LYS A 3 -10.04 -10.66 -4.08
C LYS A 3 -8.64 -10.11 -4.33
N TYR A 4 -8.54 -8.78 -4.43
CA TYR A 4 -7.28 -8.07 -4.61
C TYR A 4 -7.40 -6.66 -4.04
N SER A 5 -6.29 -6.08 -3.64
CA SER A 5 -6.18 -4.67 -3.24
C SER A 5 -5.48 -3.89 -4.35
N ARG A 6 -5.67 -2.57 -4.38
CA ARG A 6 -4.90 -1.69 -5.28
C ARG A 6 -4.42 -0.46 -4.56
N SER A 7 -3.17 -0.11 -4.78
CA SER A 7 -2.68 1.25 -4.63
C SER A 7 -2.94 1.97 -5.94
N VAL A 8 -3.61 3.12 -5.91
CA VAL A 8 -4.07 3.82 -7.12
C VAL A 8 -3.85 5.32 -6.98
N ILE A 9 -3.39 5.95 -8.05
CA ILE A 9 -3.24 7.40 -8.14
C ILE A 9 -4.13 7.91 -9.28
N TYR A 10 -4.88 8.96 -8.97
CA TYR A 10 -5.74 9.66 -9.91
C TYR A 10 -5.25 11.09 -10.13
N LYS A 11 -5.36 11.56 -11.37
CA LYS A 11 -5.32 12.97 -11.71
C LYS A 11 -6.76 13.46 -11.86
N ILE A 12 -7.12 14.51 -11.14
CA ILE A 12 -8.47 15.09 -11.17
C ILE A 12 -8.36 16.48 -11.81
N ASP A 13 -9.10 16.69 -12.90
CA ASP A 13 -9.34 18.02 -13.46
C ASP A 13 -10.68 18.53 -12.94
N GLN A 14 -10.63 19.41 -11.94
CA GLN A 14 -11.83 19.92 -11.30
C GLN A 14 -12.62 20.87 -12.21
N LYS A 15 -11.96 21.59 -13.14
CA LYS A 15 -12.63 22.53 -14.05
C LYS A 15 -13.44 21.77 -15.10
N ASN A 16 -12.84 20.74 -15.69
CA ASN A 16 -13.48 19.92 -16.71
C ASN A 16 -14.28 18.75 -16.13
N LYS A 17 -14.26 18.57 -14.81
CA LYS A 17 -14.95 17.49 -14.08
C LYS A 17 -14.56 16.09 -14.58
N THR A 18 -13.26 15.89 -14.85
CA THR A 18 -12.73 14.60 -15.30
C THR A 18 -11.78 13.99 -14.29
N VAL A 19 -11.70 12.66 -14.31
CA VAL A 19 -10.78 11.88 -13.50
C VAL A 19 -10.03 10.90 -14.40
N GLN A 20 -8.72 10.84 -14.24
CA GLN A 20 -7.84 9.92 -14.97
C GLN A 20 -7.05 9.10 -13.96
N GLN A 21 -7.19 7.77 -13.99
CA GLN A 21 -6.27 6.89 -13.28
C GLN A 21 -4.92 6.97 -13.99
N ILE A 22 -3.87 7.44 -13.30
CA ILE A 22 -2.54 7.62 -13.89
C ILE A 22 -1.55 6.54 -13.43
N TRP A 23 -1.87 5.84 -12.34
CA TRP A 23 -1.02 4.76 -11.82
C TRP A 23 -1.84 3.79 -10.97
N GLN A 24 -1.51 2.50 -11.03
CA GLN A 24 -2.00 1.46 -10.10
C GLN A 24 -0.94 0.38 -9.83
N TYR A 25 -1.02 -0.29 -8.69
CA TYR A 25 -0.25 -1.51 -8.33
C TYR A 25 -1.13 -2.46 -7.51
N GLY A 26 -0.78 -3.75 -7.45
CA GLY A 26 -1.40 -4.74 -6.54
C GLY A 26 -2.46 -5.65 -7.15
N LYS A 27 -3.12 -5.26 -8.26
CA LYS A 27 -4.17 -6.08 -8.89
C LYS A 27 -3.67 -7.47 -9.31
N GLU A 28 -2.52 -7.54 -9.96
CA GLU A 28 -1.95 -8.79 -10.47
C GLU A 28 -1.33 -9.67 -9.37
N ARG A 29 -1.16 -9.14 -8.15
CA ARG A 29 -0.65 -9.88 -6.99
C ARG A 29 -1.75 -10.69 -6.26
N GLY A 30 -3.01 -10.51 -6.65
CA GLY A 30 -4.14 -11.35 -6.22
C GLY A 30 -4.36 -11.42 -4.70
N ASN A 31 -4.85 -12.57 -4.24
CA ASN A 31 -5.20 -12.79 -2.84
C ASN A 31 -4.00 -12.72 -1.88
N GLU A 32 -2.78 -13.02 -2.33
CA GLU A 32 -1.60 -13.01 -1.45
C GLU A 32 -1.25 -11.60 -0.97
N TRP A 33 -1.49 -10.60 -1.81
CA TRP A 33 -1.27 -9.20 -1.49
C TRP A 33 -2.55 -8.47 -1.05
N PHE A 34 -3.69 -9.17 -1.07
CA PHE A 34 -4.97 -8.60 -0.66
C PHE A 34 -4.96 -8.27 0.84
N SER A 35 -5.11 -6.98 1.13
CA SER A 35 -5.34 -6.47 2.49
C SER A 35 -6.81 -6.06 2.61
N PRO A 36 -7.66 -6.81 3.34
CA PRO A 36 -9.07 -6.49 3.49
C PRO A 36 -9.34 -5.21 4.29
N VAL A 37 -8.41 -4.81 5.16
CA VAL A 37 -8.54 -3.64 6.03
C VAL A 37 -7.18 -2.95 6.21
N THR A 38 -7.22 -1.72 6.71
CA THR A 38 -6.06 -0.88 7.06
C THR A 38 -5.23 -0.49 5.82
N SER A 39 -3.89 -0.50 5.86
CA SER A 39 -2.99 -0.15 4.74
C SER A 39 -2.85 1.35 4.47
N ILE A 40 -1.83 1.71 3.69
CA ILE A 40 -1.61 3.09 3.22
C ILE A 40 -0.89 3.11 1.87
N THR A 41 -1.11 4.17 1.11
CA THR A 41 -0.33 4.54 -0.08
C THR A 41 -0.09 6.04 -0.04
N GLU A 42 1.15 6.46 -0.18
CA GLU A 42 1.57 7.85 0.01
C GLU A 42 2.66 8.24 -1.00
N TYR A 43 2.54 9.44 -1.57
CA TYR A 43 3.60 10.01 -2.40
C TYR A 43 4.70 10.63 -1.53
N GLN A 44 5.96 10.26 -1.80
CA GLN A 44 7.13 10.77 -1.08
C GLN A 44 7.88 11.77 -1.96
N THR A 45 7.94 13.02 -1.50
CA THR A 45 8.49 14.15 -2.27
C THR A 45 10.02 14.14 -2.35
N ASP A 46 10.70 13.56 -1.38
CA ASP A 46 12.17 13.54 -1.29
C ASP A 46 12.82 12.70 -2.40
N LYS A 47 12.18 11.59 -2.80
CA LYS A 47 12.68 10.67 -3.83
C LYS A 47 11.83 10.63 -5.10
N ASN A 48 10.77 11.43 -5.16
CA ASN A 48 9.75 11.34 -6.21
C ASN A 48 9.28 9.89 -6.37
N SER A 49 8.75 9.32 -5.29
CA SER A 49 8.39 7.92 -5.17
C SER A 49 6.99 7.74 -4.60
N VAL A 50 6.46 6.52 -4.70
CA VAL A 50 5.19 6.11 -4.11
C VAL A 50 5.50 5.03 -3.09
N PHE A 51 5.23 5.33 -1.83
CA PHE A 51 5.26 4.37 -0.74
C PHE A 51 3.94 3.62 -0.68
N VAL A 52 4.01 2.31 -0.49
CA VAL A 52 2.85 1.43 -0.35
C VAL A 52 3.08 0.50 0.83
N TYR A 53 2.06 0.34 1.67
CA TYR A 53 2.06 -0.66 2.74
C TYR A 53 0.76 -1.45 2.71
N SER A 54 0.83 -2.73 2.30
CA SER A 54 -0.27 -3.69 2.34
C SER A 54 -0.27 -4.38 3.70
N ALA A 55 -1.00 -3.80 4.65
CA ALA A 55 -0.85 -4.05 6.09
C ALA A 55 -1.40 -5.39 6.59
N THR A 56 -2.24 -6.05 5.80
CA THR A 56 -2.91 -7.30 6.19
C THR A 56 -2.88 -8.36 5.08
N ALA A 57 -1.95 -8.22 4.14
CA ALA A 57 -1.69 -9.16 3.06
C ALA A 57 -1.45 -10.58 3.58
N GLY A 58 -1.93 -11.60 2.85
CA GLY A 58 -1.76 -13.01 3.20
C GLY A 58 -2.48 -13.47 4.47
N GLY A 59 -3.19 -12.59 5.18
CA GLY A 59 -3.99 -12.93 6.34
C GLY A 59 -5.38 -13.46 5.94
N ALA A 60 -5.79 -14.57 6.53
CA ALA A 60 -7.16 -15.05 6.43
C ALA A 60 -8.06 -14.18 7.32
N PHE A 61 -9.04 -13.51 6.71
CA PHE A 61 -9.96 -12.61 7.40
C PHE A 61 -11.39 -13.14 7.32
N ASP A 62 -11.99 -13.40 8.48
CA ASP A 62 -13.38 -13.78 8.58
C ASP A 62 -14.25 -12.52 8.75
N LEU A 63 -14.95 -12.17 7.69
CA LEU A 63 -15.85 -11.02 7.64
C LEU A 63 -17.07 -11.18 8.55
N SER A 64 -17.48 -12.41 8.89
CA SER A 64 -18.66 -12.66 9.70
C SER A 64 -18.45 -12.28 11.16
N VAL A 65 -17.21 -12.43 11.65
CA VAL A 65 -16.81 -12.07 13.02
C VAL A 65 -15.91 -10.83 13.07
N GLY A 66 -15.55 -10.26 11.91
CA GLY A 66 -14.73 -9.06 11.80
C GLY A 66 -13.29 -9.24 12.29
N ALA A 67 -12.73 -10.46 12.18
CA ALA A 67 -11.44 -10.79 12.76
C ALA A 67 -10.56 -11.66 11.84
N PHE A 68 -9.25 -11.56 12.04
CA PHE A 68 -8.26 -12.43 11.39
C PHE A 68 -8.22 -13.81 12.04
N THR A 69 -8.27 -14.85 11.22
CA THR A 69 -8.10 -16.26 11.61
C THR A 69 -6.67 -16.76 11.42
N SER A 70 -5.83 -16.02 10.69
CA SER A 70 -4.38 -16.22 10.62
C SER A 70 -3.62 -14.90 10.78
N LEU A 71 -2.33 -14.98 11.15
CA LEU A 71 -1.48 -13.79 11.15
C LEU A 71 -1.18 -13.37 9.70
N PRO A 72 -1.36 -12.08 9.35
CA PRO A 72 -0.95 -11.55 8.06
C PRO A 72 0.57 -11.53 7.86
N ASN A 73 0.98 -11.29 6.62
CA ASN A 73 2.35 -11.07 6.18
C ASN A 73 2.43 -9.76 5.39
N PRO A 74 2.50 -8.60 6.07
CA PRO A 74 2.46 -7.29 5.42
C PRO A 74 3.59 -7.07 4.41
N TYR A 75 3.29 -6.32 3.35
CA TYR A 75 4.29 -5.84 2.39
C TYR A 75 4.51 -4.34 2.56
N LEU A 76 5.76 -3.92 2.60
CA LEU A 76 6.20 -2.53 2.53
C LEU A 76 7.00 -2.35 1.25
N GLU A 77 6.55 -1.44 0.39
CA GLU A 77 7.09 -1.26 -0.95
C GLU A 77 7.30 0.23 -1.23
N GLU A 78 8.36 0.56 -1.97
CA GLU A 78 8.58 1.90 -2.50
C GLU A 78 8.87 1.83 -4.00
N PHE A 79 8.11 2.59 -4.78
CA PHE A 79 8.20 2.64 -6.24
C PHE A 79 8.73 4.00 -6.68
N LYS A 80 9.64 4.03 -7.67
CA LYS A 80 9.91 5.30 -8.36
C LYS A 80 8.62 5.79 -9.04
N TRP A 81 8.40 7.10 -9.11
CA TRP A 81 7.17 7.66 -9.69
C TRP A 81 6.90 7.12 -11.10
N GLY A 82 5.71 6.55 -11.30
CA GLY A 82 5.29 5.96 -12.58
C GLY A 82 5.61 4.47 -12.75
N GLU A 83 6.62 3.95 -12.04
CA GLU A 83 7.10 2.58 -12.20
C GLU A 83 6.16 1.53 -11.57
N LYS A 84 6.23 0.29 -12.06
CA LYS A 84 5.45 -0.85 -11.56
C LYS A 84 6.28 -1.91 -10.84
N GLU A 85 7.59 -1.83 -10.99
CA GLU A 85 8.54 -2.64 -10.25
C GLU A 85 8.96 -1.87 -8.99
N PRO A 86 8.87 -2.47 -7.80
CA PRO A 86 9.29 -1.81 -6.57
C PRO A 86 10.80 -1.64 -6.58
N ALA A 87 11.27 -0.44 -6.22
CA ALA A 87 12.69 -0.18 -5.97
C ALA A 87 13.13 -0.78 -4.63
N VAL A 88 12.19 -0.90 -3.68
CA VAL A 88 12.34 -1.59 -2.40
C VAL A 88 11.07 -2.40 -2.16
N GLU A 89 11.21 -3.67 -1.77
CA GLU A 89 10.13 -4.50 -1.25
C GLU A 89 10.65 -5.21 0.01
N MET A 90 9.91 -5.07 1.12
CA MET A 90 10.14 -5.78 2.36
C MET A 90 8.86 -6.49 2.79
N GLN A 91 8.98 -7.76 3.14
CA GLN A 91 7.87 -8.53 3.69
C GLN A 91 8.09 -8.75 5.19
N ILE A 92 7.07 -8.46 5.99
CA ILE A 92 7.03 -8.73 7.42
C ILE A 92 6.23 -10.00 7.60
N HIS A 93 6.76 -11.01 8.28
CA HIS A 93 6.06 -12.28 8.49
C HIS A 93 5.39 -12.35 9.86
N GLY A 94 4.15 -12.82 9.90
CA GLY A 94 3.43 -13.07 11.16
C GLY A 94 3.08 -11.82 11.96
N ALA A 95 2.76 -10.70 11.29
CA ALA A 95 2.48 -9.42 11.94
C ALA A 95 1.12 -8.85 11.52
N ARG A 96 0.40 -8.22 12.46
CA ARG A 96 -0.79 -7.42 12.16
C ARG A 96 -0.37 -5.97 11.99
N GLY A 97 -0.53 -5.42 10.78
CA GLY A 97 -0.28 -4.01 10.51
C GLY A 97 -1.54 -3.15 10.63
N TYR A 98 -1.33 -1.84 10.83
CA TYR A 98 -2.36 -0.82 10.56
C TYR A 98 -1.88 0.11 9.45
N GLN A 99 -0.82 0.86 9.72
CA GLN A 99 -0.11 1.71 8.77
C GLN A 99 1.40 1.62 9.03
N ALA A 100 2.19 2.06 8.05
CA ALA A 100 3.62 2.31 8.18
C ALA A 100 3.91 3.62 7.44
N MET A 101 4.92 4.36 7.89
CA MET A 101 5.37 5.57 7.20
C MET A 101 6.89 5.57 7.13
N PRO A 102 7.49 5.93 5.99
CA PRO A 102 8.90 6.27 5.96
C PRO A 102 9.13 7.50 6.85
N PHE A 103 10.18 7.47 7.66
CA PHE A 103 10.54 8.58 8.54
C PHE A 103 11.94 9.08 8.23
N SER A 104 12.16 10.40 8.36
CA SER A 104 13.46 11.02 8.17
C SER A 104 14.09 11.32 9.52
N LEU A 105 15.24 10.70 9.80
CA LEU A 105 16.03 10.98 11.01
C LEU A 105 16.44 12.45 11.08
N THR A 106 16.85 13.04 9.97
CA THR A 106 17.19 14.47 9.90
C THR A 106 16.01 15.31 10.33
N LYS A 107 14.83 15.15 9.70
CA LYS A 107 13.64 15.95 10.07
C LYS A 107 13.19 15.71 11.51
N ALA A 108 13.33 14.47 12.00
CA ALA A 108 12.91 14.12 13.36
C ALA A 108 13.81 14.71 14.46
N LEU A 109 15.05 15.07 14.11
CA LEU A 109 16.09 15.50 15.06
C LEU A 109 16.65 16.90 14.73
N THR A 110 16.01 17.66 13.83
CA THR A 110 16.33 19.08 13.63
C THR A 110 15.79 19.90 14.80
N GLU A 111 16.60 20.84 15.32
CA GLU A 111 16.17 21.83 16.32
C GLU A 111 15.08 22.78 15.80
#